data_AF-A0A4P6FSA6-F1
#
_entry.id   AF-A0A4P6FSA6-F1
#
_cell.length_a   1.000
_cell.length_b   1.000
_cell.length_c   1.000
_cell.angle_alpha   90.00
_cell.angle_beta   90.00
_cell.angle_gamma   90.00
#
_symmetry.space_group_name_H-M   'P 1'
#
loop_
_entity.id
_entity.type
_entity.pdbx_description
1 polymer ?
#
loop_
_entity_poly.entity_id
_entity_poly.type
_entity_poly.pdbx_seq_one_letter_code
_entity_poly.pdbx_strand_id
1 'polypeptide(L)' 'MSIPWDQPATLIDLDGKAPIIGTIRDCAMHFALFKPFAKEQARILLTKPVAREGRKTRTWILEPSEIEQLAARLVAEG' A
#
# COMPACT_ATOMS: atom_id res chain seq x y z
N MET A 1 -4.67 9.45 7.16
CA MET A 1 -3.74 9.44 6.00
C MET A 1 -4.47 9.97 4.76
N SER A 2 -3.84 10.81 3.92
CA SER A 2 -4.47 11.55 2.80
C SER A 2 -4.11 10.99 1.41
N ILE A 3 -3.88 9.67 1.28
CA ILE A 3 -3.54 9.07 -0.03
C ILE A 3 -4.83 8.86 -0.85
N PRO A 4 -4.91 9.32 -2.11
CA PRO A 4 -6.05 9.08 -3.00
C PRO A 4 -6.23 7.58 -3.31
N TRP A 5 -7.48 7.12 -3.40
CA TRP A 5 -7.79 5.72 -3.65
C TRP A 5 -7.36 5.22 -5.03
N ASP A 6 -7.44 6.09 -6.02
CA ASP A 6 -7.11 5.86 -7.44
C ASP A 6 -5.61 5.96 -7.74
N GLN A 7 -4.79 6.34 -6.75
CA GLN A 7 -3.35 6.43 -6.93
C GLN A 7 -2.78 5.05 -7.29
N PRO A 8 -1.98 4.94 -8.37
CA PRO A 8 -1.29 3.71 -8.71
C PRO A 8 -0.36 3.22 -7.60
N ALA A 9 -0.40 1.92 -7.32
CA ALA A 9 0.36 1.27 -6.27
C ALA A 9 0.60 -0.21 -6.58
N THR A 10 1.59 -0.79 -5.90
CA THR A 10 1.89 -2.21 -5.97
C THR A 10 2.01 -2.78 -4.56
N LEU A 11 1.15 -3.74 -4.20
CA LEU A 11 1.27 -4.52 -2.97
C LEU A 11 2.24 -5.67 -3.22
N ILE A 12 3.31 -5.73 -2.43
CA ILE A 12 4.32 -6.79 -2.45
C ILE A 12 4.31 -7.54 -1.12
N ASP A 13 4.64 -8.82 -1.15
CA ASP A 13 4.87 -9.67 0.02
C ASP A 13 6.35 -10.08 0.00
N LEU A 14 7.03 -9.97 1.15
CA LEU A 14 8.43 -10.37 1.29
C LEU A 14 8.63 -11.90 1.29
N ASP A 15 7.55 -12.67 1.41
CA ASP A 15 7.53 -14.15 1.31
C ASP A 15 7.61 -14.66 -0.16
N GLY A 16 7.77 -13.75 -1.13
CA GLY A 16 7.98 -14.11 -2.54
C GLY A 16 6.71 -14.43 -3.34
N LYS A 17 5.53 -14.04 -2.84
CA LYS A 17 4.27 -14.18 -3.58
C LYS A 17 4.19 -13.18 -4.73
N ALA A 18 3.38 -13.51 -5.73
CA ALA A 18 3.12 -12.62 -6.86
C ALA A 18 2.57 -11.26 -6.36
N PRO A 19 3.13 -10.13 -6.81
CA PRO A 19 2.67 -8.82 -6.39
C PRO A 19 1.33 -8.47 -7.02
N ILE A 20 0.55 -7.63 -6.34
CA ILE A 20 -0.67 -7.05 -6.88
C ILE A 20 -0.35 -5.65 -7.36
N ILE A 21 -0.48 -5.41 -8.67
CA ILE A 21 -0.27 -4.11 -9.31
C ILE A 21 -1.65 -3.52 -9.62
N GLY A 22 -1.96 -2.36 -9.05
CA GLY A 22 -3.28 -1.74 -9.18
C GLY A 22 -3.35 -0.35 -8.55
N THR A 23 -4.43 -0.07 -7.84
CA THR A 23 -4.62 1.18 -7.09
C THR A 23 -4.42 0.99 -5.58
N ILE A 24 -4.34 2.09 -4.83
CA ILE A 24 -4.33 2.04 -3.36
C ILE A 24 -5.57 1.34 -2.81
N ARG A 25 -6.72 1.51 -3.45
CA ARG A 25 -7.94 0.80 -3.06
C ARG A 25 -7.80 -0.71 -3.25
N ASP A 26 -7.30 -1.15 -4.40
CA ASP A 26 -7.08 -2.58 -4.67
C ASP A 26 -6.09 -3.18 -3.66
N CYS A 27 -5.01 -2.47 -3.36
CA CYS A 27 -4.01 -2.91 -2.39
C CYS A 27 -4.58 -3.02 -0.97
N ALA A 28 -5.37 -2.03 -0.53
CA ALA A 28 -6.01 -2.06 0.79
C ALA A 28 -7.04 -3.20 0.90
N MET A 29 -7.83 -3.43 -0.16
CA MET A 29 -8.79 -4.55 -0.23
C MET A 29 -8.08 -5.89 -0.10
N HIS A 30 -7.00 -6.12 -0.85
CA HIS A 30 -6.27 -7.39 -0.79
C HIS A 30 -5.56 -7.58 0.55
N PHE A 31 -4.94 -6.53 1.09
CA PHE A 31 -4.29 -6.59 2.40
C PHE A 31 -5.28 -6.95 3.52
N ALA A 32 -6.53 -6.46 3.47
CA ALA A 32 -7.55 -6.81 4.45
C ALA A 32 -7.86 -8.32 4.49
N LEU A 33 -7.64 -9.04 3.39
CA LEU A 33 -7.86 -10.48 3.27
C LEU A 33 -6.65 -11.31 3.75
N PHE A 34 -5.50 -10.69 4.01
CA PHE A 34 -4.30 -11.39 4.44
C PHE A 34 -4.42 -11.90 5.88
N LYS A 35 -3.85 -13.09 6.11
CA LYS A 35 -3.60 -13.61 7.47
C LYS A 35 -2.55 -12.74 8.18
N PRO A 36 -2.53 -12.69 9.53
CA PRO A 36 -1.61 -11.83 10.29
C PRO A 36 -0.14 -11.94 9.86
N PHE A 37 0.37 -13.16 9.67
CA PHE A 37 1.74 -13.37 9.19
C PHE A 37 2.00 -12.72 7.82
N ALA A 38 1.07 -12.83 6.86
CA ALA A 38 1.21 -12.22 5.54
C ALA A 38 1.08 -10.68 5.60
N LYS A 39 0.30 -10.15 6.55
CA LYS A 39 0.22 -8.70 6.78
C LYS A 39 1.54 -8.12 7.27
N GLU A 40 2.25 -8.81 8.16
CA GLU A 40 3.58 -8.39 8.64
C GLU A 40 4.64 -8.34 7.53
N GLN A 41 4.47 -9.17 6.50
CA GLN A 41 5.37 -9.23 5.34
C GLN A 41 4.95 -8.29 4.19
N ALA A 42 3.76 -7.68 4.25
CA ALA A 42 3.24 -6.86 3.16
C ALA A 42 3.82 -5.43 3.13
N ARG A 43 4.11 -4.93 1.92
CA ARG A 43 4.50 -3.54 1.65
C ARG A 43 3.71 -3.00 0.48
N ILE A 44 3.32 -1.72 0.51
CA ILE A 44 2.78 -1.05 -0.69
C ILE A 44 3.83 -0.09 -1.24
N LEU A 45 4.24 -0.35 -2.48
CA LEU A 45 5.06 0.52 -3.30
C LEU A 45 4.18 1.55 -4.03
N LEU A 46 4.39 2.85 -3.79
CA LEU A 46 3.72 3.89 -4.57
C LEU A 46 4.42 4.05 -5.92
N THR A 47 3.71 3.76 -7.02
CA THR A 47 4.27 3.80 -8.38
C THR A 47 4.27 5.20 -9.00
N LYS A 48 3.58 6.16 -8.38
CA LYS A 48 3.71 7.59 -8.70
C LYS A 48 4.54 8.30 -7.63
N PRO A 49 5.85 8.54 -7.86
CA PRO A 49 6.67 9.29 -6.91
C PRO A 49 6.14 10.72 -6.79
N VAL A 50 5.90 11.19 -5.55
CA VAL A 50 5.59 12.59 -5.30
C VAL A 50 6.88 13.38 -5.43
N ALA A 51 7.00 14.19 -6.49
CA ALA A 51 8.13 15.09 -6.67
C ALA A 51 8.19 16.09 -5.51
N ARG A 52 9.37 16.20 -4.88
CA ARG A 52 9.69 17.23 -3.89
C ARG A 52 10.93 17.97 -4.36
N GLU A 53 10.79 19.25 -4.62
CA GLU A 53 11.91 20.10 -5.02
C GLU A 53 13.06 19.97 -4.00
N GLY A 54 14.27 19.71 -4.49
CA GLY A 54 15.47 19.55 -3.67
C GLY A 54 15.66 18.20 -2.95
N ARG A 55 14.86 17.16 -3.22
CA ARG A 55 15.03 15.82 -2.61
C ARG A 55 15.20 14.72 -3.65
N LYS A 56 16.10 13.76 -3.39
CA LYS A 56 16.26 12.53 -4.20
C LYS A 56 14.91 11.82 -4.32
N THR A 57 14.59 11.28 -5.49
CA THR A 57 13.39 10.45 -5.73
C THR A 57 13.38 9.31 -4.73
N ARG A 58 12.51 9.39 -3.73
CA ARG A 58 12.29 8.28 -2.80
C ARG A 58 11.23 7.39 -3.41
N THR A 59 11.54 6.11 -3.48
CA THR A 59 10.53 5.07 -3.61
C THR A 59 9.75 5.05 -2.30
N TRP A 60 8.47 5.39 -2.32
CA TRP A 60 7.64 5.41 -1.12
C TRP A 60 7.08 4.02 -0.90
N ILE A 61 7.39 3.47 0.27
CA ILE A 61 6.90 2.18 0.75
C ILE A 61 5.99 2.47 1.93
N LEU A 62 4.80 1.89 1.93
CA LEU A 62 3.94 1.82 3.11
C LEU A 62 4.25 0.53 3.85
N GLU A 63 4.53 0.66 5.14
CA GLU A 63 4.74 -0.47 6.05
C GLU A 63 3.39 -1.05 6.51
N PRO A 64 3.35 -2.29 7.03
CA PRO A 64 2.11 -2.96 7.45
C PRO A 64 1.17 -2.10 8.30
N SER A 65 1.70 -1.31 9.25
CA SER A 65 0.91 -0.45 10.13
C SER A 65 0.25 0.73 9.42
N GLU A 66 0.83 1.23 8.34
CA GLU A 66 0.24 2.26 7.48
C GLU A 66 -0.83 1.65 6.55
N ILE A 67 -0.60 0.42 6.08
CA ILE A 67 -1.59 -0.31 5.28
C ILE A 67 -2.81 -0.67 6.12
N GLU A 68 -2.65 -1.01 7.40
CA GLU A 68 -3.77 -1.21 8.33
C GLU A 68 -4.63 0.06 8.48
N GLN A 69 -4.02 1.25 8.50
CA GLN A 69 -4.79 2.50 8.51
C GLN A 69 -5.59 2.69 7.22
N LEU A 70 -5.04 2.28 6.07
CA LEU A 70 -5.78 2.28 4.80
C LEU A 70 -6.91 1.26 4.81
N ALA A 71 -6.70 0.06 5.33
CA ALA A 71 -7.75 -0.95 5.47
C ALA A 71 -8.88 -0.47 6.41
N ALA A 72 -8.52 0.13 7.56
CA ALA A 72 -9.49 0.71 8.47
C ALA A 72 -10.27 1.86 7.83
N ARG A 73 -9.60 2.74 7.07
CA ARG A 73 -10.26 3.82 6.32
C ARG A 73 -11.20 3.27 5.25
N LEU A 74 -10.79 2.22 4.53
CA LEU A 74 -11.62 1.56 3.51
C LEU A 74 -12.93 1.04 4.11
N VAL A 75 -12.88 0.43 5.30
CA VAL A 75 -14.07 -0.03 6.04
C VAL A 75 -14.92 1.14 6.53
N ALA A 76 -14.31 2.22 7.01
CA ALA A 76 -15.05 3.39 7.51
C ALA A 76 -15.77 4.18 6.39
N GLU A 77 -15.25 4.14 5.16
CA GLU A 77 -15.82 4.81 3.99
C GLU A 77 -16.76 3.89 3.17
N GLY A 78 -16.94 2.62 3.59
CA GLY A 78 -17.75 1.60 2.91
C GLY A 78 -18.34 0.56 3.87
#